data_AF-A0A3S4G3V1-F1
#
_entry.id   AF-A0A3S4G3V1-F1
#
_cell.length_a   1.000
_cell.length_b   1.000
_cell.length_c   1.000
_cell.angle_alpha   90.00
_cell.angle_beta   90.00
_cell.angle_gamma   90.00
#
_symmetry.space_group_name_H-M   'P 1'
#
loop_
_entity.id
_entity.type
_entity.pdbx_description
1 polymer ?
#
loop_
_entity_poly.entity_id
_entity_poly.type
_entity_poly.pdbx_seq_one_letter_code
_entity_poly.pdbx_strand_id
1 'polypeptide(L)'
;MRFPNQRLAQLFAMLQNETLPQDELAQRLSVSTRTVRADIAALNMLLTPHGAQFTLSRGNGYQLKIDDPARYQSCKRSNLPRWRAVRAPARSGSTICWRVF
;
A
#
# COMPACT_ATOMS: atom_id res chain seq x y z
N MET A 1 1.91 -9.25 6.02
CA MET A 1 3.16 -8.53 6.34
C MET A 1 3.11 -8.10 7.79
N ARG A 2 4.19 -8.29 8.57
CA ARG A 2 4.31 -7.78 9.94
C ARG A 2 5.07 -6.46 9.87
N PHE A 3 4.46 -5.36 10.32
CA PHE A 3 5.16 -4.08 10.38
C PHE A 3 5.94 -3.97 11.69
N PRO A 4 7.17 -3.43 11.67
CA PRO A 4 7.98 -3.29 12.88
C PRO A 4 7.41 -2.22 13.83
N ASN A 5 6.69 -1.22 13.29
CA ASN A 5 6.07 -0.15 14.07
C ASN A 5 4.59 0.00 13.71
N GLN A 6 3.75 0.30 14.70
CA GLN A 6 2.33 0.56 14.50
C GLN A 6 2.07 1.74 13.55
N ARG A 7 2.93 2.76 13.59
CA ARG A 7 2.87 3.92 12.69
C ARG A 7 3.08 3.55 11.22
N LEU A 8 3.98 2.61 10.92
CA LEU A 8 4.17 2.12 9.55
C LEU A 8 2.93 1.37 9.04
N ALA A 9 2.29 0.58 9.91
CA ALA A 9 1.04 -0.10 9.56
C ALA A 9 -0.08 0.91 9.25
N GLN A 10 -0.19 1.98 10.04
CA GLN A 10 -1.16 3.05 9.81
C GLN A 10 -0.87 3.81 8.51
N LEU A 11 0.40 4.20 8.27
CA LEU A 11 0.81 4.87 7.04
C LEU A 11 0.50 4.01 5.81
N PHE A 12 0.78 2.71 5.88
CA PHE A 12 0.43 1.76 4.82
C PHE A 12 -1.09 1.65 4.60
N ALA A 13 -1.89 1.61 5.67
CA ALA A 13 -3.34 1.55 5.56
C ALA A 13 -3.92 2.83 4.93
N MET A 14 -3.42 4.01 5.31
CA MET A 14 -3.85 5.29 4.73
C MET A 14 -3.54 5.36 3.23
N LEU A 15 -2.30 5.03 2.84
CA LEU A 15 -1.88 5.07 1.43
C LEU A 15 -2.48 3.96 0.55
N GLN A 16 -3.10 2.94 1.16
CA GLN A 16 -3.91 1.97 0.42
C GLN A 16 -5.30 2.51 0.08
N ASN A 17 -5.83 3.43 0.88
CA ASN A 17 -7.18 3.98 0.70
C ASN A 17 -7.17 5.20 -0.22
N GLU A 18 -6.17 6.06 -0.08
CA GLU A 18 -6.05 7.33 -0.80
C GLU A 18 -4.59 7.76 -1.00
N THR A 19 -4.34 8.54 -2.03
CA THR A 19 -3.01 9.09 -2.32
C THR A 19 -2.84 10.40 -1.58
N LEU A 20 -1.96 10.42 -0.58
CA LEU A 20 -1.79 11.57 0.31
C LEU A 20 -0.42 12.22 0.15
N PRO A 21 -0.33 13.57 0.16
CA PRO A 21 0.93 14.28 0.20
C PRO A 21 1.64 14.14 1.55
N GLN A 22 2.94 14.43 1.57
CA GLN A 22 3.80 14.27 2.74
C GLN A 22 3.33 15.11 3.94
N ASP A 23 2.85 16.33 3.68
CA ASP A 23 2.37 17.25 4.72
C ASP A 23 1.07 16.74 5.38
N GLU A 24 0.17 16.15 4.61
CA GLU A 24 -1.08 15.60 5.13
C GLU A 24 -0.83 14.33 5.95
N LEU A 25 0.08 13.47 5.50
CA LEU A 25 0.56 12.32 6.28
C LEU A 25 1.21 12.77 7.60
N ALA A 26 2.01 13.84 7.56
CA ALA A 26 2.66 14.41 8.73
C ALA A 26 1.63 14.91 9.75
N GLN A 27 0.62 15.64 9.29
CA GLN A 27 -0.48 16.13 10.14
C GLN A 27 -1.29 14.98 10.75
N ARG A 28 -1.73 14.00 9.94
CA ARG A 28 -2.58 12.89 10.43
C ARG A 28 -1.88 11.98 11.42
N LEU A 29 -0.57 11.75 11.22
CA LEU A 29 0.24 10.95 12.13
C LEU A 29 0.85 11.78 13.28
N SER A 30 0.61 13.10 13.31
CA SER A 30 1.21 14.05 14.26
C SER A 30 2.73 13.93 14.33
N VAL A 31 3.38 13.78 13.17
CA VAL A 31 4.84 13.67 13.03
C VAL A 31 5.39 14.73 12.07
N SER A 32 6.71 14.92 12.07
CA SER A 32 7.34 15.79 11.09
C SER A 32 7.35 15.16 9.69
N THR A 33 7.39 16.00 8.65
CA THR A 33 7.58 15.55 7.26
C THR A 33 8.86 14.74 7.11
N ARG A 34 9.94 15.09 7.82
CA ARG A 34 11.19 14.31 7.89
C ARG A 34 10.94 12.88 8.39
N THR A 35 10.08 12.72 9.41
CA THR A 35 9.68 11.42 9.94
C THR A 35 8.87 10.63 8.92
N VAL A 36 7.91 11.26 8.23
CA VAL A 36 7.15 10.61 7.14
C VAL A 36 8.08 10.07 6.07
N ARG A 37 9.12 10.83 5.69
CA ARG A 37 10.14 10.39 4.72
C ARG A 37 10.89 9.15 5.20
N ALA A 38 11.33 9.13 6.45
CA ALA A 38 12.01 7.97 7.03
C ALA A 38 11.07 6.76 7.12
N ASP A 39 9.82 6.98 7.51
CA ASP A 39 8.80 5.94 7.59
C ASP A 39 8.52 5.35 6.20
N ILE A 40 8.37 6.17 5.17
CA ILE A 40 8.16 5.71 3.78
C ILE A 40 9.39 4.98 3.24
N ALA A 41 10.61 5.42 3.57
CA ALA A 41 11.81 4.70 3.20
C ALA A 41 11.83 3.30 3.84
N ALA A 42 11.49 3.19 5.13
CA ALA A 42 11.38 1.91 5.82
C ALA A 42 10.28 1.03 5.21
N LEU A 43 9.14 1.63 4.84
CA LEU A 43 8.04 0.93 4.19
C LEU A 43 8.43 0.42 2.80
N ASN A 44 9.14 1.22 2.02
CA ASN A 44 9.67 0.81 0.72
C ASN A 44 10.66 -0.34 0.87
N MET A 45 11.56 -0.32 1.85
CA MET A 45 12.45 -1.47 2.12
C MET A 45 11.67 -2.76 2.40
N LEU A 46 10.52 -2.67 3.06
CA LEU A 46 9.64 -3.82 3.30
C LEU A 46 8.88 -4.25 2.04
N LEU A 47 8.47 -3.31 1.19
CA LEU A 47 7.64 -3.58 0.02
C LEU A 47 8.44 -3.99 -1.23
N THR A 48 9.66 -3.48 -1.43
CA THR A 48 10.55 -3.81 -2.54
C THR A 48 10.71 -5.32 -2.76
N PRO A 49 10.98 -6.16 -1.73
CA PRO A 49 11.07 -7.61 -1.92
C PRO A 49 9.74 -8.28 -2.32
N HIS A 50 8.61 -7.58 -2.15
CA HIS A 50 7.29 -8.01 -2.59
C HIS A 50 6.87 -7.42 -3.94
N GLY A 51 7.76 -6.65 -4.60
CA GLY A 51 7.48 -6.04 -5.91
C GLY A 51 6.56 -4.83 -5.84
N ALA A 52 6.54 -4.13 -4.71
CA ALA A 52 5.77 -2.90 -4.53
C ALA A 52 6.64 -1.81 -3.90
N GLN A 53 6.30 -0.55 -4.15
CA GLN A 53 7.01 0.60 -3.58
C GLN A 53 6.11 1.84 -3.63
N PHE A 54 6.24 2.72 -2.65
CA PHE A 54 5.63 4.04 -2.69
C PHE A 54 6.53 5.02 -3.42
N THR A 55 5.99 5.66 -4.43
CA THR A 55 6.65 6.72 -5.21
C THR A 55 5.91 8.04 -4.99
N LEU A 56 6.65 9.13 -4.84
CA LEU A 56 6.07 10.47 -4.72
C LEU A 56 5.80 11.05 -6.12
N SER A 57 4.53 11.27 -6.44
CA SER A 57 4.09 11.97 -7.65
C SER A 57 3.90 13.45 -7.34
N ARG A 58 4.60 14.32 -8.07
CA ARG A 58 4.50 15.79 -7.88
C ARG A 58 3.06 16.22 -8.15
N GLY A 59 2.41 16.82 -7.14
CA GLY A 59 1.02 17.28 -7.20
C GLY A 59 -0.02 16.30 -6.63
N ASN A 60 0.29 15.00 -6.54
CA ASN A 60 -0.67 13.98 -6.09
C ASN A 60 -0.26 13.28 -4.79
N GLY A 61 0.97 13.44 -4.32
CA GLY A 61 1.47 12.79 -3.12
C GLY A 61 1.99 11.38 -3.38
N TYR A 62 1.96 10.52 -2.36
CA TYR A 62 2.51 9.17 -2.45
C TYR A 62 1.53 8.21 -3.12
N GLN A 63 2.02 7.49 -4.11
CA GLN A 63 1.28 6.47 -4.84
C GLN A 63 1.97 5.12 -4.72
N LEU A 64 1.18 4.07 -4.52
CA LEU A 64 1.67 2.71 -4.55
C LEU A 64 1.94 2.30 -6.00
N LYS A 65 3.21 2.11 -6.32
CA LYS A 65 3.66 1.49 -7.55
C LYS A 65 3.86 -0.01 -7.31
N ILE A 66 3.24 -0.83 -8.15
CA ILE A 66 3.38 -2.29 -8.12
C ILE A 66 4.18 -2.67 -9.35
N ASP A 67 5.45 -3.03 -9.16
CA ASP A 67 6.33 -3.50 -10.22
C ASP A 67 6.07 -4.98 -10.54
N ASP A 68 5.70 -5.81 -9.55
CA ASP A 68 5.35 -7.22 -9.75
C ASP A 68 3.95 -7.55 -9.18
N PRO A 69 2.89 -7.49 -10.02
CA PRO A 69 1.53 -7.72 -9.56
C PRO A 69 1.27 -9.16 -9.13
N ALA A 70 2.01 -10.16 -9.65
CA ALA A 70 1.82 -11.56 -9.28
C ALA A 70 2.30 -11.83 -7.85
N ARG A 71 3.45 -11.26 -7.50
CA ARG A 71 4.09 -11.37 -6.18
C ARG A 71 3.36 -10.56 -5.12
N TYR A 72 2.86 -9.38 -5.49
CA TYR A 72 2.00 -8.56 -4.62
C TYR A 72 0.63 -9.21 -4.36
N GLN A 73 -0.01 -9.82 -5.37
CA GLN A 73 -1.27 -10.56 -5.17
C GLN A 73 -1.11 -11.79 -4.29
N SER A 74 0.00 -12.54 -4.43
CA SER A 74 0.29 -13.68 -3.55
C SER A 74 0.42 -13.23 -2.08
N CYS A 75 1.00 -12.04 -1.83
CA CYS A 75 1.11 -11.48 -0.49
C CYS A 75 -0.23 -11.01 0.10
N LYS A 76 -1.12 -10.40 -0.70
CA LYS A 76 -2.47 -9.99 -0.24
C LYS A 76 -3.37 -11.18 0.11
N ARG A 77 -3.23 -12.29 -0.60
CA ARG A 77 -4.08 -13.48 -0.46
C ARG A 77 -3.94 -14.20 0.87
N SER A 78 -2.84 -13.98 1.60
CA SER A 78 -2.60 -14.57 2.93
C SER A 78 -3.35 -13.87 4.08
N ASN A 79 -4.02 -12.73 3.82
CA ASN A 79 -4.76 -11.98 4.86
C ASN A 79 -6.23 -11.74 4.51
N LEU A 80 -6.84 -12.61 3.69
CA LEU A 80 -8.30 -12.59 3.50
C LEU A 80 -8.98 -13.16 4.75
N PRO A 81 -9.80 -12.40 5.49
CA PRO A 81 -10.71 -13.01 6.43
C PRO A 81 -11.64 -13.92 5.63
N ARG A 82 -11.80 -15.15 6.13
CA ARG A 82 -12.55 -16.27 5.55
C ARG A 82 -14.05 -15.96 5.46
N TRP A 83 -14.51 -14.98 4.66
CA TRP A 83 -15.95 -14.70 4.51
C TRP A 83 -16.46 -14.20 3.16
N ARG A 84 -15.70 -14.26 2.06
CA ARG A 84 -16.27 -14.03 0.70
C ARG A 84 -15.85 -15.08 -0.32
N ALA A 85 -15.85 -16.35 0.09
CA ALA A 85 -15.82 -17.47 -0.86
C ALA A 85 -17.25 -17.76 -1.36
N VAL A 86 -17.79 -16.91 -2.23
CA VAL A 86 -18.86 -17.34 -3.13
C VAL A 86 -18.56 -16.83 -4.54
N ARG A 87 -18.00 -17.76 -5.32
CA ARG A 87 -18.04 -17.89 -6.80
C ARG A 87 -17.63 -16.69 -7.66
N ALA A 88 -16.51 -16.86 -8.37
CA ALA A 88 -16.40 -16.43 -9.76
C ALA A 88 -15.54 -17.44 -10.55
N PRO A 89 -15.96 -17.88 -11.75
CA PRO A 89 -15.23 -18.87 -12.52
C PRO A 89 -13.99 -18.24 -13.17
N ALA A 90 -12.96 -19.06 -13.33
CA ALA A 90 -11.74 -18.71 -14.03
C ALA A 90 -12.03 -18.35 -15.48
N ARG A 91 -11.67 -17.14 -15.90
CA ARG A 91 -11.26 -16.87 -17.28
C ARG A 91 -10.25 -15.72 -17.34
N SER A 92 -9.16 -16.05 -18.01
CA SER A 92 -8.10 -15.16 -18.50
C SER A 92 -8.62 -13.83 -19.01
N GLY A 93 -7.92 -12.73 -18.68
CA GLY A 93 -8.09 -11.43 -19.33
C GLY A 93 -8.10 -10.26 -18.35
N SER A 94 -6.92 -9.64 -18.21
CA SER A 94 -6.69 -8.19 -18.13
C SER A 94 -7.55 -7.31 -17.19
N THR A 95 -6.81 -6.66 -16.28
CA THR A 95 -7.12 -5.34 -15.70
C THR A 95 -8.40 -5.26 -14.87
N ILE A 96 -8.33 -5.74 -13.62
CA ILE A 96 -9.27 -5.29 -12.59
C ILE A 96 -8.61 -4.14 -11.82
N CYS A 97 -8.96 -2.96 -12.31
CA CYS A 97 -8.83 -1.68 -11.64
C CYS A 97 -9.56 -1.77 -10.28
N TRP A 98 -8.82 -1.67 -9.18
CA TRP A 98 -9.39 -1.62 -7.83
C TRP A 98 -10.09 -0.27 -7.64
N ARG A 99 -11.41 -0.24 -7.86
CA ARG A 99 -12.26 0.88 -7.49
C ARG A 99 -12.88 0.61 -6.11
N VAL A 100 -12.23 1.20 -5.11
CA VAL A 100 -12.81 2.05 -4.04
C VAL A 100 -14.23 1.70 -3.58
N PHE A 101 -14.33 1.24 -2.33
CA PHE A 101 -15.35 1.69 -1.39
C PHE A 101 -14.84 2.97 -0.73
#